data_AF-A0A662HJ44-F1
#
_entry.id   AF-A0A662HJ44-F1
#
_cell.length_a   1.000
_cell.length_b   1.000
_cell.length_c   1.000
_cell.angle_alpha   90.00
_cell.angle_beta   90.00
_cell.angle_gamma   90.00
#
_symmetry.space_group_name_H-M   'P 1'
#
loop_
_entity.id
_entity.type
_entity.pdbx_description
1 polymer ?
#
loop_
_entity_poly.entity_id
_entity_poly.type
_entity_poly.pdbx_seq_one_letter_code
_entity_poly.pdbx_strand_id
1 'polypeptide(L)'
;MQSSWAGWRGLPRREELTPVQRRLLERLGRGPLRLSELPPKALGALEALAEMGYVKLGAGIAELTEAGARALKPLSLGPRRLICVKHGRVEVHKYSVALRRKLEKEGWTCLEGFALKAPQPPREARRRVGELLEEARHLLEEGRTRLAALRTYEAAKRLNSPLLEAARINALSPSPSTTIRIIEALMMELSKAGNT
;
A
#
# COMPACT_ATOMS: atom_id res chain seq x y z
N MET A 1 35.98 -21.31 7.63
CA MET A 1 35.50 -20.94 6.28
C MET A 1 34.33 -20.00 6.46
N GLN A 2 34.49 -18.74 6.07
CA GLN A 2 33.48 -17.69 6.24
C GLN A 2 32.33 -17.95 5.26
N SER A 3 31.17 -18.32 5.78
CA SER A 3 29.90 -18.26 5.08
C SER A 3 29.54 -16.79 4.89
N SER A 4 29.77 -16.26 3.69
CA SER A 4 29.34 -14.92 3.33
C SER A 4 27.82 -14.87 3.36
N TRP A 5 27.31 -14.08 4.28
CA TRP A 5 25.96 -13.54 4.24
C TRP A 5 25.86 -12.62 3.02
N ALA A 6 25.67 -13.21 1.83
CA ALA A 6 25.32 -12.46 0.64
C ALA A 6 23.87 -12.00 0.82
N GLY A 7 23.77 -10.71 1.17
CA GLY A 7 22.57 -9.99 1.57
C GLY A 7 21.31 -10.31 0.78
N TRP A 8 20.20 -10.04 1.46
CA TRP A 8 18.89 -9.70 0.91
C TRP A 8 19.00 -8.59 -0.15
N ARG A 9 19.56 -8.89 -1.32
CA ARG A 9 19.36 -8.06 -2.51
C ARG A 9 17.97 -8.42 -2.99
N GLY A 10 17.00 -7.55 -2.69
CA GLY A 10 15.71 -7.60 -3.38
C GLY A 10 15.94 -7.68 -4.89
N LEU A 11 14.99 -8.29 -5.60
CA LEU A 11 15.08 -8.42 -7.06
C LEU A 11 15.42 -7.07 -7.73
N PRO A 12 16.36 -7.05 -8.70
CA PRO A 12 16.88 -5.82 -9.29
C PRO A 12 15.77 -5.02 -9.96
N ARG A 13 15.60 -3.74 -9.61
CA ARG A 13 14.43 -2.97 -10.04
C ARG A 13 14.34 -2.91 -11.58
N ARG A 14 13.13 -2.70 -12.14
CA ARG A 14 12.93 -2.60 -13.60
C ARG A 14 13.85 -1.56 -14.26
N GLU A 15 14.21 -0.51 -13.53
CA GLU A 15 15.12 0.55 -13.95
C GLU A 15 16.57 0.06 -14.12
N GLU A 16 16.96 -1.00 -13.41
CA GLU A 16 18.29 -1.63 -13.44
C GLU A 16 18.42 -2.68 -14.56
N LEU A 17 17.31 -3.08 -15.18
CA LEU A 17 17.30 -3.98 -16.34
C LEU A 17 17.83 -3.28 -17.60
N THR A 18 18.56 -4.04 -18.43
CA THR A 18 19.00 -3.58 -19.75
C THR A 18 17.79 -3.26 -20.66
N PRO A 19 17.96 -2.41 -21.70
CA PRO A 19 16.88 -2.08 -22.63
C PRO A 19 16.22 -3.30 -23.29
N VAL A 20 17.01 -4.34 -23.58
CA VAL A 20 16.52 -5.59 -24.21
C VAL A 20 15.67 -6.38 -23.22
N GLN A 21 16.14 -6.54 -21.97
CA GLN A 21 15.40 -7.22 -20.91
C GLN A 21 14.09 -6.50 -20.59
N ARG A 22 14.09 -5.16 -20.51
CA ARG A 22 12.88 -4.37 -20.24
C ARG A 22 11.81 -4.56 -21.32
N ARG A 23 12.21 -4.54 -22.59
CA ARG A 23 11.30 -4.79 -23.73
C ARG A 23 10.72 -6.21 -23.71
N LEU A 24 11.54 -7.21 -23.37
CA LEU A 24 11.07 -8.59 -23.23
C LEU A 24 10.07 -8.75 -22.10
N LEU A 25 10.37 -8.15 -20.93
CA LEU A 25 9.47 -8.15 -19.79
C LEU A 25 8.13 -7.48 -20.13
N GLU A 26 8.13 -6.31 -20.80
CA GLU A 26 6.91 -5.63 -21.26
C GLU A 26 6.10 -6.46 -22.26
N ARG A 27 6.78 -7.19 -23.15
CA ARG A 27 6.14 -8.05 -24.13
C ARG A 27 5.48 -9.25 -23.45
N LEU A 28 6.16 -9.88 -22.48
CA LEU A 28 5.61 -10.94 -21.63
C LEU A 28 4.44 -10.46 -20.76
N GLY A 29 4.39 -9.16 -20.46
CA GLY A 29 3.24 -8.52 -19.80
C GLY A 29 1.93 -8.56 -20.59
N ARG A 30 2.00 -8.83 -21.90
CA ARG A 30 0.84 -8.95 -22.79
C ARG A 30 0.40 -10.40 -22.99
N GLY A 31 1.19 -11.37 -22.52
CA GLY A 31 0.93 -12.80 -22.69
C GLY A 31 2.22 -13.62 -22.80
N PRO A 32 2.11 -14.96 -22.76
CA PRO A 32 3.25 -15.87 -22.88
C PRO A 32 3.92 -15.76 -24.25
N LEU A 33 5.24 -16.00 -24.31
CA LEU A 33 6.03 -15.97 -25.54
C LEU A 33 6.57 -17.36 -25.89
N ARG A 34 6.53 -17.72 -27.18
CA ARG A 34 7.19 -18.94 -27.67
C ARG A 34 8.67 -18.68 -27.90
N LEU A 35 9.52 -19.57 -27.41
CA LEU A 35 10.98 -19.44 -27.54
C LEU A 35 11.45 -19.49 -29.00
N SER A 36 10.75 -20.24 -29.84
CA SER A 36 11.04 -20.35 -31.29
C SER A 36 10.83 -19.06 -32.07
N GLU A 37 10.06 -18.10 -31.53
CA GLU A 37 9.75 -16.83 -32.18
C GLU A 37 10.72 -15.71 -31.76
N LEU A 38 11.68 -16.02 -30.88
CA LEU A 38 12.63 -15.05 -30.35
C LEU A 38 13.95 -15.08 -31.14
N PRO A 39 14.53 -13.92 -31.46
CA PRO A 39 15.85 -13.88 -32.06
C PRO A 39 16.91 -14.39 -31.07
N PRO A 40 18.05 -14.96 -31.52
CA PRO A 40 19.07 -15.54 -30.64
C PRO A 40 19.59 -14.56 -29.57
N LYS A 41 19.69 -13.26 -29.92
CA LYS A 41 20.09 -12.20 -28.99
C LYS A 41 19.09 -11.94 -27.86
N ALA A 42 17.82 -12.33 -28.03
CA ALA A 42 16.79 -12.20 -27.01
C ALA A 42 16.75 -13.40 -26.05
N LEU A 43 17.27 -14.57 -26.45
CA LEU A 43 17.32 -15.75 -25.59
C LEU A 43 18.22 -15.52 -24.38
N GLY A 44 19.43 -15.00 -24.57
CA GLY A 44 20.33 -14.68 -23.43
C GLY A 44 19.76 -13.63 -22.47
N ALA A 45 18.98 -12.66 -22.98
CA ALA A 45 18.29 -11.69 -22.14
C ALA A 45 17.11 -12.32 -21.38
N LEU A 46 16.46 -13.32 -21.96
CA LEU A 46 15.35 -14.05 -21.36
C LEU A 46 15.84 -15.02 -20.27
N GLU A 47 16.96 -15.71 -20.50
CA GLU A 47 17.65 -16.54 -19.51
C GLU A 47 18.07 -15.70 -18.30
N ALA A 48 18.67 -14.54 -18.52
CA ALA A 48 19.02 -13.61 -17.44
C ALA A 48 17.77 -13.14 -16.66
N LEU A 49 16.63 -12.92 -17.32
CA LEU A 49 15.37 -12.59 -16.62
C LEU A 49 14.82 -13.77 -15.81
N ALA A 50 15.04 -15.01 -16.27
CA ALA A 50 14.66 -16.21 -15.55
C ALA A 50 15.54 -16.44 -14.32
N GLU A 51 16.86 -16.22 -14.43
CA GLU A 51 17.81 -16.24 -13.30
C GLU A 51 17.45 -15.19 -12.24
N MET A 52 16.97 -14.02 -12.66
CA MET A 52 16.44 -12.98 -11.76
C MET A 52 15.04 -13.29 -11.21
N GLY A 53 14.43 -14.41 -11.58
CA GLY A 53 13.11 -14.83 -11.08
C GLY A 53 11.92 -14.04 -11.64
N TYR A 54 12.10 -13.25 -12.71
CA TYR A 54 11.03 -12.49 -13.37
C TYR A 54 10.21 -13.32 -14.35
N VAL A 55 10.79 -14.39 -14.89
CA VAL A 55 10.23 -15.20 -15.97
C VAL A 55 10.40 -16.67 -15.60
N LYS A 56 9.37 -17.49 -15.86
CA LYS A 56 9.47 -18.95 -15.85
C LYS A 56 9.56 -19.46 -17.29
N LEU A 57 10.45 -20.41 -17.54
CA LEU A 57 10.64 -21.07 -18.83
C LEU A 57 10.14 -22.52 -18.71
N GLY A 58 9.31 -22.97 -19.63
CA GLY A 58 8.81 -24.35 -19.65
C GLY A 58 8.16 -24.69 -20.99
N ALA A 59 8.25 -25.95 -21.44
CA ALA A 59 7.59 -26.44 -22.66
C ALA A 59 7.73 -25.54 -23.92
N GLY A 60 8.90 -24.91 -24.10
CA GLY A 60 9.14 -24.00 -25.24
C GLY A 60 8.43 -22.65 -25.14
N ILE A 61 7.86 -22.32 -23.99
CA ILE A 61 7.22 -21.04 -23.68
C ILE A 61 7.88 -20.32 -22.50
N ALA A 62 7.78 -19.01 -22.51
CA ALA A 62 8.20 -18.12 -21.45
C ALA A 62 6.99 -17.36 -20.92
N GLU A 63 6.83 -17.32 -19.60
CA GLU A 63 5.73 -16.61 -18.95
C GLU A 63 6.24 -15.79 -17.76
N LEU A 64 5.52 -14.73 -17.40
CA LEU A 64 5.86 -13.96 -16.19
C LEU A 64 5.61 -14.77 -14.93
N THR A 65 6.50 -14.61 -13.96
CA THR A 65 6.22 -14.94 -12.56
C THR A 65 5.40 -13.81 -11.91
N GLU A 66 4.90 -14.02 -10.70
CA GLU A 66 4.29 -12.93 -9.92
C GLU A 66 5.25 -11.75 -9.73
N ALA A 67 6.53 -12.02 -9.54
CA ALA A 67 7.56 -10.98 -9.41
C ALA A 67 7.74 -10.20 -10.72
N GLY A 68 7.72 -10.88 -11.87
CA GLY A 68 7.73 -10.26 -13.20
C GLY A 68 6.52 -9.35 -13.41
N ALA A 69 5.32 -9.84 -13.09
CA ALA A 69 4.10 -9.07 -13.18
C ALA A 69 4.12 -7.84 -12.25
N ARG A 70 4.69 -7.95 -11.04
CA ARG A 70 4.87 -6.81 -10.12
C ARG A 70 5.87 -5.80 -10.65
N ALA A 71 6.97 -6.22 -11.27
CA ALA A 71 7.97 -5.33 -11.86
C ALA A 71 7.42 -4.50 -13.05
N LEU A 72 6.38 -5.01 -13.73
CA LEU A 72 5.69 -4.27 -14.78
C LEU A 72 4.69 -3.23 -14.28
N LYS A 73 4.18 -3.40 -13.05
CA LYS A 73 3.32 -2.38 -12.46
C LYS A 73 4.16 -1.11 -12.32
N PRO A 74 3.69 0.03 -12.82
CA PRO A 74 4.42 1.27 -12.63
C PRO A 74 4.66 1.45 -11.13
N LEU A 75 5.93 1.56 -10.73
CA LEU A 75 6.25 2.14 -9.44
C LEU A 75 5.58 3.50 -9.45
N SER A 76 4.49 3.66 -8.71
CA SER A 76 3.83 4.96 -8.59
C SER A 76 4.70 5.83 -7.70
N LEU A 77 5.89 6.20 -8.20
CA LEU A 77 6.56 7.40 -7.76
C LEU A 77 5.51 8.48 -7.93
N GLY A 78 5.04 9.03 -6.82
CA GLY A 78 3.95 10.00 -6.85
C GLY A 78 4.42 11.30 -7.50
N PRO A 79 3.64 12.38 -7.38
CA PRO A 79 3.94 13.61 -8.09
C PRO A 79 5.33 14.13 -7.75
N ARG A 80 6.06 14.61 -8.77
CA ARG A 80 7.37 15.26 -8.62
C ARG A 80 7.23 16.46 -7.69
N ARG A 81 8.15 16.58 -6.73
CA ARG A 81 8.21 17.65 -5.73
C ARG A 81 9.57 18.34 -5.79
N LEU A 82 9.55 19.60 -5.39
CA LEU A 82 10.75 20.41 -5.18
C LEU A 82 10.95 20.52 -3.67
N ILE A 83 12.12 20.13 -3.19
CA ILE A 83 12.52 20.20 -1.78
C ILE A 83 13.52 21.35 -1.66
N CYS A 84 13.19 22.37 -0.90
CA CYS A 84 13.98 23.59 -0.78
C CYS A 84 14.51 23.72 0.65
N VAL A 85 15.81 23.98 0.80
CA VAL A 85 16.46 24.12 2.12
C VAL A 85 17.13 25.49 2.22
N LYS A 86 16.87 26.22 3.32
CA LYS A 86 17.53 27.50 3.63
C LYS A 86 17.56 27.73 5.15
N HIS A 87 18.74 27.96 5.72
CA HIS A 87 18.94 28.23 7.16
C HIS A 87 18.20 27.25 8.10
N GLY A 88 18.27 25.94 7.81
CA GLY A 88 17.59 24.90 8.60
C GLY A 88 16.09 24.79 8.38
N ARG A 89 15.47 25.66 7.56
CA ARG A 89 14.08 25.51 7.11
C ARG A 89 14.04 24.63 5.86
N VAL A 90 13.07 23.71 5.85
CA VAL A 90 12.80 22.81 4.73
C VAL A 90 11.39 23.07 4.23
N GLU A 91 11.24 23.31 2.94
CA GLU A 91 9.95 23.49 2.28
C GLU A 91 9.77 22.49 1.14
N VAL A 92 8.53 22.03 0.94
CA VAL A 92 8.19 21.08 -0.12
C VAL A 92 7.13 21.69 -1.03
N HIS A 93 7.52 21.95 -2.28
CA HIS A 93 6.69 22.59 -3.29
C HIS A 93 6.29 21.60 -4.39
N LYS A 94 5.23 21.93 -5.13
CA LYS A 94 4.99 21.28 -6.43
C LYS A 94 6.15 21.62 -7.35
N TYR A 95 6.60 20.64 -8.14
CA TYR A 95 7.69 20.90 -9.07
C TYR A 95 7.28 21.94 -10.12
N SER A 96 8.09 22.99 -10.25
CA SER A 96 8.01 23.99 -11.32
C SER A 96 9.40 24.57 -11.56
N VAL A 97 9.82 24.63 -12.82
CA VAL A 97 11.11 25.19 -13.23
C VAL A 97 11.20 26.68 -12.86
N ALA A 98 10.10 27.42 -13.02
CA ALA A 98 10.04 28.83 -12.68
C ALA A 98 10.19 29.05 -11.16
N LEU A 99 9.53 28.22 -10.36
CA LEU A 99 9.62 28.28 -8.90
C LEU A 99 11.01 27.93 -8.40
N ARG A 100 11.62 26.87 -8.96
CA ARG A 100 13.00 26.48 -8.65
C ARG A 100 13.99 27.62 -8.87
N ARG A 101 13.96 28.24 -10.06
CA ARG A 101 14.84 29.38 -10.38
C ARG A 101 14.62 30.57 -9.46
N LYS A 102 13.37 30.83 -9.07
CA LYS A 102 13.03 31.91 -8.11
C LYS A 102 13.65 31.64 -6.74
N LEU A 103 13.44 30.45 -6.20
CA LEU A 103 13.94 30.07 -4.87
C LEU A 103 15.48 29.98 -4.84
N GLU A 104 16.11 29.46 -5.89
CA GLU A 104 17.57 29.46 -6.02
C GLU A 104 18.15 30.89 -6.02
N LYS A 105 17.52 31.83 -6.72
CA LYS A 105 17.90 33.26 -6.67
C LYS A 105 17.74 33.88 -5.28
N GLU A 106 16.74 33.42 -4.52
CA GLU A 106 16.50 33.84 -3.14
C GLU A 106 17.44 33.14 -2.13
N GLY A 107 18.40 32.32 -2.59
CA GLY A 107 19.39 31.65 -1.75
C GLY A 107 18.90 30.34 -1.13
N TRP A 108 17.87 29.70 -1.70
CA TRP A 108 17.46 28.35 -1.32
C TRP A 108 18.23 27.29 -2.11
N THR A 109 18.66 26.22 -1.44
CA THR A 109 19.15 25.02 -2.12
C THR A 109 17.96 24.15 -2.49
N CYS A 110 17.73 23.96 -3.80
CA CYS A 110 16.58 23.21 -4.30
C CYS A 110 17.01 21.83 -4.83
N LEU A 111 16.34 20.78 -4.34
CA LEU A 111 16.50 19.40 -4.75
C LEU A 111 15.20 18.88 -5.37
N GLU A 112 15.32 17.95 -6.30
CA GLU A 112 14.18 17.32 -6.94
C GLU A 112 13.92 15.95 -6.31
N GLY A 113 12.67 15.67 -5.99
CA GLY A 113 12.25 14.39 -5.43
C GLY A 113 10.89 13.96 -5.95
N PHE A 114 10.47 12.76 -5.58
CA PHE A 114 9.13 12.25 -5.85
C PHE A 114 8.44 12.04 -4.51
N ALA A 115 7.19 12.50 -4.39
CA ALA A 115 6.38 12.12 -3.25
C ALA A 115 6.07 10.64 -3.39
N LEU A 116 6.70 9.78 -2.59
CA LEU A 116 6.27 8.39 -2.51
C LEU A 116 4.83 8.41 -2.02
N LYS A 117 3.90 7.88 -2.81
CA LYS A 117 2.66 7.41 -2.22
C LYS A 117 3.12 6.32 -1.25
N ALA A 118 3.00 6.59 0.05
CA ALA A 118 3.03 5.49 1.00
C ALA A 118 2.08 4.42 0.43
N PRO A 119 2.43 3.12 0.47
CA PRO A 119 1.40 2.12 0.33
C PRO A 119 0.28 2.60 1.26
N GLN A 120 -0.91 2.85 0.71
CA GLN A 120 -2.04 3.14 1.57
C GLN A 120 -1.97 2.05 2.64
N PRO A 121 -1.96 2.41 3.95
CA PRO A 121 -2.12 1.38 4.96
C PRO A 121 -3.30 0.54 4.46
N PRO A 122 -3.13 -0.78 4.29
CA PRO A 122 -4.17 -1.61 3.67
C PRO A 122 -5.46 -1.18 4.32
N ARG A 123 -6.40 -0.61 3.54
CA ARG A 123 -7.69 -0.09 4.04
C ARG A 123 -8.12 -1.07 5.11
N GLU A 124 -8.04 -0.65 6.38
CA GLU A 124 -7.91 -1.53 7.56
C GLU A 124 -8.32 -2.95 7.22
N ALA A 125 -7.35 -3.86 7.03
CA ALA A 125 -7.62 -5.28 6.77
C ALA A 125 -8.81 -5.68 7.64
N ARG A 126 -9.98 -5.89 7.03
CA ARG A 126 -11.31 -5.79 7.66
C ARG A 126 -11.25 -6.14 9.14
N ARG A 127 -11.04 -5.12 10.00
CA ARG A 127 -11.00 -5.35 11.46
C ARG A 127 -12.24 -6.14 11.80
N ARG A 128 -12.04 -7.29 12.46
CA ARG A 128 -13.18 -8.12 12.84
C ARG A 128 -14.07 -7.26 13.72
N VAL A 129 -15.39 -7.42 13.59
CA VAL A 129 -16.33 -6.61 14.38
C VAL A 129 -16.01 -6.69 15.88
N GLY A 130 -15.59 -7.86 16.37
CA GLY A 130 -15.15 -8.03 17.76
C GLY A 130 -13.98 -7.11 18.15
N GLU A 131 -12.97 -6.93 17.28
CA GLU A 131 -11.84 -6.04 17.55
C GLU A 131 -12.27 -4.58 17.65
N LEU A 132 -13.26 -4.15 16.84
CA LEU A 132 -13.82 -2.80 16.92
C LEU A 132 -14.61 -2.57 18.21
N LEU A 133 -15.28 -3.60 18.72
CA LEU A 133 -16.04 -3.53 19.96
C LEU A 133 -15.12 -3.50 21.19
N GLU A 134 -14.05 -4.30 21.19
CA GLU A 134 -13.02 -4.25 22.23
C GLU A 134 -12.28 -2.90 22.23
N GLU A 135 -11.93 -2.38 21.05
CA GLU A 135 -11.36 -1.03 20.92
C GLU A 135 -12.32 0.04 21.45
N ALA A 136 -13.63 -0.08 21.17
CA ALA A 136 -14.62 0.86 21.68
C ALA A 136 -14.75 0.82 23.21
N ARG A 137 -14.64 -0.37 23.84
CA ARG A 137 -14.61 -0.50 25.31
C ARG A 137 -13.37 0.18 25.91
N HIS A 138 -12.19 -0.12 25.37
CA HIS A 138 -10.95 0.49 25.84
C HIS A 138 -11.00 2.02 25.74
N LEU A 139 -11.51 2.56 24.63
CA LEU A 139 -11.69 4.00 24.46
C LEU A 139 -12.69 4.61 25.45
N LEU A 140 -13.71 3.87 25.90
CA LEU A 140 -14.62 4.32 26.96
C LEU A 140 -13.94 4.34 28.32
N GLU A 141 -13.13 3.34 28.64
CA GLU A 141 -12.35 3.28 29.88
C GLU A 141 -11.34 4.44 29.97
N GLU A 142 -10.76 4.85 28.83
CA GLU A 142 -9.93 6.04 28.72
C GLU A 142 -10.70 7.38 28.79
N GLY A 143 -12.03 7.36 28.90
CA GLY A 143 -12.88 8.55 28.88
C GLY A 143 -13.06 9.19 27.49
N ARG A 144 -12.67 8.50 26.42
CA ARG A 144 -12.73 8.98 25.02
C ARG A 144 -14.04 8.62 24.34
N THR A 145 -15.14 8.99 24.98
CA THR A 145 -16.53 8.63 24.61
C THR A 145 -16.87 8.88 23.14
N ARG A 146 -16.42 10.01 22.56
CA ARG A 146 -16.71 10.34 21.16
C ARG A 146 -16.08 9.36 20.18
N LEU A 147 -14.85 8.91 20.45
CA LEU A 147 -14.17 7.93 19.60
C LEU A 147 -14.77 6.54 19.79
N ALA A 148 -15.11 6.18 21.01
CA ALA A 148 -15.83 4.94 21.29
C ALA A 148 -17.19 4.87 20.55
N ALA A 149 -17.96 5.96 20.55
CA ALA A 149 -19.23 6.02 19.83
C ALA A 149 -19.06 5.87 18.31
N LEU A 150 -18.00 6.43 17.72
CA LEU A 150 -17.67 6.27 16.31
C LEU A 150 -17.29 4.82 15.96
N ARG A 151 -16.47 4.17 16.80
CA ARG A 151 -16.10 2.76 16.62
C ARG A 151 -17.29 1.81 16.80
N THR A 152 -18.17 2.14 17.74
CA THR A 152 -19.44 1.40 17.97
C THR A 152 -20.37 1.51 16.75
N TYR A 153 -20.52 2.70 16.16
CA TYR A 153 -21.28 2.89 14.93
C TYR A 153 -20.67 2.13 13.75
N GLU A 154 -19.34 2.15 13.62
CA GLU A 154 -18.64 1.39 12.59
C GLU A 154 -18.87 -0.12 12.74
N ALA A 155 -18.84 -0.65 13.96
CA ALA A 155 -19.16 -2.04 14.25
C ALA A 155 -20.61 -2.39 13.89
N ALA A 156 -21.59 -1.55 14.30
CA ALA A 156 -23.00 -1.74 13.97
C ALA A 156 -23.25 -1.75 12.46
N LYS A 157 -22.60 -0.85 11.72
CA LYS A 157 -22.70 -0.77 10.26
C LYS A 157 -22.14 -2.01 9.57
N ARG A 158 -21.05 -2.58 10.08
CA ARG A 158 -20.43 -3.80 9.53
C ARG A 158 -21.25 -5.05 9.82
N LEU A 159 -21.95 -5.10 10.96
CA LEU A 159 -22.88 -6.18 11.29
C LEU A 159 -24.23 -6.08 10.56
N ASN A 160 -24.53 -4.92 9.97
CA ASN A 160 -25.90 -4.60 9.55
C ASN A 160 -26.90 -4.78 10.70
N SER A 161 -26.49 -4.37 11.91
CA SER A 161 -27.25 -4.59 13.14
C SER A 161 -28.53 -3.73 13.17
N PRO A 162 -29.62 -4.22 13.77
CA PRO A 162 -30.82 -3.40 14.05
C PRO A 162 -30.51 -2.17 14.93
N LEU A 163 -29.37 -2.16 15.62
CA LEU A 163 -28.93 -1.05 16.46
C LEU A 163 -28.24 0.09 15.67
N LEU A 164 -28.15 0.00 14.34
CA LEU A 164 -27.42 0.97 13.52
C LEU A 164 -27.91 2.41 13.73
N GLU A 165 -29.22 2.64 13.79
CA GLU A 165 -29.76 3.99 13.94
C GLU A 165 -29.52 4.54 15.36
N ALA A 166 -29.64 3.70 16.39
CA ALA A 166 -29.28 4.07 17.75
C ALA A 166 -27.78 4.41 17.87
N ALA A 167 -26.91 3.63 17.22
CA ALA A 167 -25.48 3.89 17.17
C ALA A 167 -25.14 5.18 16.41
N ARG A 168 -25.88 5.48 15.33
CA ARG A 168 -25.72 6.73 14.57
C ARG A 168 -26.11 7.96 15.41
N ILE A 169 -27.26 7.91 16.08
CA ILE A 169 -27.72 9.00 16.95
C ILE A 169 -26.70 9.24 18.07
N ASN A 170 -26.21 8.18 18.70
CA ASN A 170 -25.18 8.27 19.74
C ASN A 170 -23.82 8.75 19.19
N ALA A 171 -23.45 8.43 17.95
CA ALA A 171 -22.23 8.99 17.34
C ALA A 171 -22.32 10.51 17.09
N LEU A 172 -23.53 11.04 16.88
CA LEU A 172 -23.77 12.48 16.73
C LEU A 172 -23.78 13.21 18.09
N SER A 173 -24.37 12.59 19.12
CA SER A 173 -24.39 13.10 20.49
C SER A 173 -23.95 12.01 21.49
N PRO A 174 -22.62 11.86 21.71
CA PRO A 174 -22.08 10.73 22.47
C PRO A 174 -22.41 10.78 23.96
N SER A 175 -22.99 9.70 24.46
CA SER A 175 -23.18 9.46 25.89
C SER A 175 -22.44 8.19 26.33
N PRO A 176 -21.66 8.20 27.43
CA PRO A 176 -20.96 7.00 27.91
C PRO A 176 -21.91 5.84 28.19
N SER A 177 -23.02 6.09 28.89
CA SER A 177 -24.00 5.06 29.26
C SER A 177 -24.70 4.47 28.04
N THR A 178 -25.05 5.30 27.07
CA THR A 178 -25.65 4.86 25.80
C THR A 178 -24.65 4.06 24.96
N THR A 179 -23.39 4.49 24.92
CA THR A 179 -22.33 3.78 24.17
C THR A 179 -22.08 2.38 24.75
N ILE A 180 -21.98 2.26 26.08
CA ILE A 180 -21.82 0.97 26.77
C ILE A 180 -22.98 0.02 26.41
N ARG A 181 -24.23 0.47 26.51
CA ARG A 181 -25.41 -0.35 26.20
C ARG A 181 -25.41 -0.88 24.77
N ILE A 182 -24.99 -0.04 23.80
CA ILE A 182 -24.95 -0.44 22.40
C ILE A 182 -23.80 -1.44 22.16
N ILE A 183 -22.62 -1.22 22.76
CA ILE A 183 -21.50 -2.16 22.67
C ILE A 183 -21.90 -3.54 23.20
N GLU A 184 -22.48 -3.62 24.40
CA GLU A 184 -22.91 -4.89 25.00
C GLU A 184 -23.93 -5.62 24.15
N ALA A 185 -24.89 -4.89 23.58
CA ALA A 185 -25.90 -5.47 22.70
C ALA A 185 -25.30 -5.99 21.38
N LEU A 186 -24.34 -5.28 20.79
CA LEU A 186 -23.61 -5.74 19.60
C LEU A 186 -22.70 -6.95 19.89
N MET A 187 -22.09 -7.02 21.08
CA MET A 187 -21.30 -8.18 21.50
C MET A 187 -22.18 -9.44 21.67
N MET A 188 -23.39 -9.29 22.22
CA MET A 188 -24.36 -10.37 22.32
C MET A 188 -24.88 -10.84 20.95
N GLU A 189 -25.03 -9.92 19.99
CA GLU A 189 -25.41 -10.26 18.61
C GLU A 189 -24.28 -11.03 17.90
N LEU A 190 -23.03 -10.59 18.08
CA LEU A 190 -21.85 -11.24 17.52
C LEU A 190 -21.65 -12.66 18.06
N SER A 191 -21.88 -12.90 19.36
CA SER A 191 -21.76 -14.23 19.95
C SER A 191 -22.85 -15.20 19.47
N LYS A 192 -24.06 -14.71 19.22
CA LYS A 192 -25.15 -15.52 18.61
C LYS A 192 -24.85 -15.90 17.17
N ALA A 193 -24.26 -14.99 16.38
CA ALA A 193 -23.91 -15.23 14.98
C ALA A 193 -22.71 -16.18 14.79
N GLY A 194 -21.89 -16.40 15.82
CA GLY A 194 -20.75 -17.32 15.79
C GLY A 194 -21.06 -18.79 16.14
N ASN A 195 -22.30 -19.09 16.56
CA ASN A 195 -22.76 -20.42 16.96
C ASN A 195 -23.69 -21.09 15.91
N THR A 196 -23.68 -20.59 14.68
CA THR A 196 -24.38 -21.13 13.48
C THR A 196 -23.37 -21.36 12.39
#